data_AF-X1GZY8-F1
#
_entry.id   AF-X1GZY8-F1
#
_cell.length_a   1.000
_cell.length_b   1.000
_cell.length_c   1.000
_cell.angle_alpha   90.00
_cell.angle_beta   90.00
_cell.angle_gamma   90.00
#
_symmetry.space_group_name_H-M   'P 1'
#
loop_
_entity.id
_entity.type
_entity.pdbx_description
1 polymer ?
#
loop_
_entity_poly.entity_id
_entity_poly.type
_entity_poly.pdbx_seq_one_letter_code
_entity_poly.pdbx_strand_id
1 'polypeptide(L)'
;YPFIHVSTRLLRKIDYAILFPIIIVLCGVGTYGINFNIFDIKVTLFLGVLGYIMRKTGFTVPVFLLAFILGPFLERNLRTALLISRGSLFIFLKSPIAMILLSLGIVSLVLSFRKKLKKKKEII
;
A
#
# COMPACT_ATOMS: atom_id res chain seq x y z
N TYR A 1 -12.54 -15.80 -26.89
CA TYR A 1 -11.44 -15.61 -25.90
C TYR A 1 -10.66 -16.90 -25.56
N PRO A 2 -10.22 -17.73 -26.54
CA PRO A 2 -9.54 -19.00 -26.27
C PRO A 2 -8.12 -18.85 -25.69
N PHE A 3 -7.45 -17.71 -25.89
CA PHE A 3 -6.06 -17.49 -25.46
C PHE A 3 -5.85 -17.49 -23.93
N ILE A 4 -6.82 -17.01 -23.16
CA ILE A 4 -6.72 -16.92 -21.69
C ILE A 4 -6.75 -18.33 -21.04
N HIS A 5 -7.45 -19.27 -21.67
CA HIS A 5 -7.53 -20.66 -21.21
C HIS A 5 -6.24 -21.46 -21.50
N VAL A 6 -5.48 -21.09 -22.52
CA VAL A 6 -4.18 -21.71 -22.83
C VAL A 6 -3.11 -21.23 -21.84
N SER A 7 -3.04 -19.93 -21.56
CA SER A 7 -2.10 -19.36 -20.59
C SER A 7 -2.32 -19.88 -19.17
N THR A 8 -3.56 -20.09 -18.75
CA THR A 8 -3.89 -20.62 -17.41
C THR A 8 -3.56 -22.11 -17.25
N ARG A 9 -3.56 -22.91 -18.33
CA ARG A 9 -3.11 -24.32 -18.28
C ARG A 9 -1.59 -24.45 -18.22
N LEU A 10 -0.85 -23.55 -18.88
CA LEU A 10 0.61 -23.54 -18.84
C LEU A 10 1.15 -23.14 -17.47
N LEU A 11 0.55 -22.11 -16.85
CA LEU A 11 0.94 -21.63 -15.51
C LEU A 11 0.63 -22.63 -14.39
N ARG A 12 -0.40 -23.48 -14.55
CA ARG A 12 -0.79 -24.47 -13.54
C ARG A 12 0.17 -25.67 -13.44
N LYS A 13 0.97 -25.93 -14.49
CA LYS A 13 1.89 -27.08 -14.51
C LYS A 13 3.17 -26.86 -13.71
N ILE A 14 3.48 -25.61 -13.32
CA ILE A 14 4.67 -25.34 -12.51
C ILE A 14 4.32 -25.56 -11.04
N ASP A 15 5.09 -26.41 -10.38
CA ASP A 15 4.89 -26.66 -8.95
C ASP A 15 5.31 -25.40 -8.18
N TYR A 16 4.36 -24.80 -7.45
CA TYR A 16 4.62 -23.59 -6.65
C TYR A 16 5.74 -23.80 -5.63
N ALA A 17 6.02 -25.06 -5.27
CA ALA A 17 7.14 -25.46 -4.43
C ALA A 17 8.52 -25.10 -5.01
N ILE A 18 8.66 -25.07 -6.34
CA ILE A 18 9.95 -24.79 -7.02
C ILE A 18 10.04 -23.31 -7.41
N LEU A 19 8.91 -22.69 -7.73
CA LEU A 19 8.88 -21.28 -8.15
C LEU A 19 9.25 -20.33 -7.01
N PHE A 20 8.76 -20.60 -5.80
CA PHE A 20 8.99 -19.76 -4.63
C PHE A 20 10.48 -19.61 -4.23
N PRO A 21 11.28 -20.70 -4.11
CA PRO A 21 12.70 -20.57 -3.78
C PRO A 21 13.49 -19.85 -4.88
N ILE A 22 13.17 -20.07 -6.16
CA ILE A 22 13.81 -19.35 -7.27
C ILE A 22 13.54 -17.84 -7.16
N ILE A 23 12.31 -17.43 -6.86
CA ILE A 23 11.95 -16.02 -6.70
C ILE A 23 12.71 -15.39 -5.52
N ILE A 24 12.83 -16.10 -4.39
CA ILE A 24 13.57 -15.61 -3.21
C ILE A 24 15.05 -15.41 -3.53
N VAL A 25 15.68 -16.39 -4.18
CA VAL A 25 17.09 -16.30 -4.57
C VAL A 25 17.29 -15.16 -5.57
N LEU A 26 16.43 -15.05 -6.58
CA LEU A 26 16.51 -13.99 -7.57
C LEU A 26 16.31 -12.60 -6.97
N CYS A 27 15.38 -12.44 -6.01
CA CYS A 27 15.22 -11.19 -5.26
C CYS A 27 16.46 -10.85 -4.43
N GLY A 28 17.08 -11.84 -3.78
CA GLY A 28 18.31 -11.64 -3.02
C GLY A 28 19.49 -11.22 -3.89
N VAL A 29 19.67 -11.86 -5.05
CA VAL A 29 20.72 -11.50 -6.02
C VAL A 29 20.43 -10.11 -6.62
N GLY A 30 19.18 -9.81 -6.94
CA GLY A 30 18.77 -8.53 -7.52
C GLY A 30 19.03 -7.35 -6.60
N THR A 31 18.75 -7.48 -5.29
CA THR A 31 18.99 -6.39 -4.33
C THR A 31 20.47 -6.22 -4.01
N TYR A 32 21.23 -7.32 -3.99
CA TYR A 32 22.68 -7.25 -3.89
C TYR A 32 23.32 -6.54 -5.09
N GLY A 33 22.79 -6.75 -6.31
CA GLY A 33 23.33 -6.17 -7.53
C GLY A 33 23.21 -4.64 -7.64
N ILE A 34 22.39 -3.98 -6.82
CA ILE A 34 22.21 -2.52 -6.87
C ILE A 34 23.33 -1.80 -6.11
N ASN A 35 23.59 -2.20 -4.86
CA ASN A 35 24.50 -1.49 -3.96
C ASN A 35 25.69 -2.34 -3.47
N PHE A 36 25.80 -3.61 -3.89
CA PHE A 36 26.79 -4.60 -3.40
C PHE A 36 26.90 -4.66 -1.87
N ASN A 37 25.79 -4.33 -1.18
CA ASN A 37 25.77 -4.15 0.25
C ASN A 37 24.90 -5.21 0.90
N ILE A 38 25.46 -5.88 1.90
CA ILE A 38 24.80 -6.98 2.62
C ILE A 38 23.64 -6.46 3.47
N PHE A 39 23.65 -5.17 3.84
CA PHE A 39 22.56 -4.55 4.56
C PHE A 39 21.26 -4.52 3.74
N ASP A 40 21.32 -4.25 2.43
CA ASP A 40 20.15 -4.25 1.55
C ASP A 40 19.49 -5.65 1.46
N ILE A 41 20.30 -6.71 1.45
CA ILE A 41 19.81 -8.10 1.56
C ILE A 41 19.05 -8.30 2.87
N LYS A 42 19.63 -7.88 4.00
CA LYS A 42 19.01 -8.04 5.33
C LYS A 42 17.68 -7.29 5.42
N VAL A 43 17.62 -6.06 4.89
CA VAL A 43 16.40 -5.26 4.82
C VAL A 43 15.35 -5.94 3.94
N THR A 44 15.74 -6.44 2.77
CA THR A 44 14.83 -7.16 1.86
C THR A 44 14.25 -8.42 2.52
N LEU A 45 15.10 -9.20 3.20
CA LEU A 45 14.66 -10.39 3.93
C LEU A 45 13.68 -10.01 5.05
N PHE A 46 13.99 -8.95 5.81
CA PHE A 46 13.14 -8.43 6.87
C PHE A 46 11.76 -7.98 6.33
N LEU A 47 11.73 -7.20 5.23
CA LEU A 47 10.48 -6.80 4.59
C LEU A 47 9.70 -7.99 4.02
N GLY A 48 10.38 -9.01 3.51
CA GLY A 48 9.75 -10.24 3.04
C GLY A 48 9.03 -10.98 4.18
N VAL A 49 9.69 -11.12 5.33
CA VAL A 49 9.09 -11.72 6.54
C VAL A 49 7.94 -10.85 7.06
N LEU A 50 8.11 -9.53 7.11
CA LEU A 50 7.06 -8.59 7.50
C LEU A 50 5.84 -8.74 6.59
N GLY A 51 6.03 -8.79 5.27
CA GLY A 51 4.96 -9.00 4.29
C GLY A 51 4.23 -10.34 4.49
N TYR A 52 4.94 -11.40 4.87
CA TYR A 52 4.33 -12.68 5.24
C TYR A 52 3.45 -12.56 6.50
N ILE A 53 3.93 -11.86 7.53
CA ILE A 53 3.16 -11.59 8.76
C ILE A 53 1.91 -10.76 8.45
N MET A 54 2.04 -9.74 7.59
CA MET A 54 0.91 -8.91 7.16
C MET A 54 -0.15 -9.74 6.43
N ARG A 55 0.28 -10.65 5.55
CA ARG A 55 -0.62 -11.58 4.88
C ARG A 55 -1.34 -12.50 5.87
N LYS A 56 -0.65 -12.96 6.92
CA LYS A 56 -1.23 -13.79 7.98
C LYS A 56 -2.24 -13.03 8.85
N THR A 57 -2.03 -11.73 9.07
CA THR A 57 -2.91 -10.85 9.86
C THR A 57 -4.09 -10.28 9.06
N GLY A 58 -4.25 -10.68 7.79
CA GLY A 58 -5.33 -10.22 6.92
C GLY A 58 -5.09 -8.84 6.31
N PHE A 59 -3.93 -8.23 6.54
CA PHE A 59 -3.53 -6.99 5.87
C PHE A 59 -2.97 -7.29 4.48
N THR A 60 -3.46 -6.58 3.48
CA THR A 60 -2.96 -6.69 2.11
C THR A 60 -1.69 -5.85 1.99
N VAL A 61 -0.55 -6.51 1.74
CA VAL A 61 0.75 -5.85 1.46
C VAL A 61 0.64 -4.68 0.46
N PRO A 62 -0.16 -4.77 -0.64
CA PRO A 62 -0.37 -3.65 -1.55
C PRO A 62 -0.89 -2.37 -0.89
N VAL A 63 -1.82 -2.46 0.08
CA VAL A 63 -2.39 -1.29 0.75
C VAL A 63 -1.35 -0.58 1.61
N PHE A 64 -0.46 -1.34 2.25
CA PHE A 64 0.65 -0.77 3.01
C PHE A 64 1.65 -0.05 2.11
N LEU A 65 2.02 -0.66 0.98
CA LEU A 65 2.88 -0.02 -0.02
C LEU A 65 2.27 1.28 -0.55
N LEU A 66 0.97 1.26 -0.87
CA LEU A 66 0.25 2.47 -1.29
C LEU A 66 0.29 3.54 -0.20
N ALA A 67 0.00 3.20 1.06
CA ALA A 67 0.05 4.16 2.15
C ALA A 67 1.47 4.72 2.39
N PHE A 68 2.50 3.87 2.30
CA PHE A 68 3.90 4.25 2.49
C PHE A 68 4.38 5.22 1.42
N ILE A 69 4.03 4.99 0.15
CA ILE A 69 4.40 5.87 -0.96
C ILE A 69 3.57 7.16 -0.94
N LEU A 70 2.27 7.04 -0.63
CA LEU A 70 1.35 8.18 -0.66
C LEU A 70 1.56 9.15 0.51
N GLY A 71 2.05 8.67 1.65
CA GLY A 71 2.37 9.48 2.84
C GLY A 71 3.27 10.69 2.55
N PRO A 72 4.52 10.52 2.08
CA PRO A 72 5.40 11.64 1.76
C PRO A 72 4.86 12.50 0.63
N PHE A 73 4.10 11.91 -0.29
CA PHE A 73 3.42 12.66 -1.35
C PHE A 73 2.37 13.61 -0.77
N LEU A 74 1.54 13.12 0.15
CA LEU A 74 0.55 13.90 0.87
C LEU A 74 1.21 15.02 1.69
N GLU A 75 2.25 14.69 2.46
CA GLU A 75 2.95 15.65 3.31
C GLU A 75 3.61 16.76 2.49
N ARG A 76 4.25 16.42 1.37
CA ARG A 76 4.82 17.41 0.45
C ARG A 76 3.75 18.34 -0.10
N ASN A 77 2.62 17.81 -0.56
CA ASN A 77 1.54 18.63 -1.11
C ASN A 77 0.89 19.51 -0.03
N LEU A 78 0.69 18.98 1.18
CA LEU A 78 0.19 19.73 2.32
C LEU A 78 1.13 20.88 2.68
N ARG A 79 2.45 20.61 2.74
CA ARG A 79 3.47 21.63 3.01
C ARG A 79 3.50 22.70 1.92
N THR A 80 3.43 22.31 0.64
CA THR A 80 3.34 23.26 -0.48
C THR A 80 2.10 24.15 -0.36
N ALA A 81 0.94 23.58 -0.06
CA ALA A 81 -0.30 24.33 0.14
C ALA A 81 -0.19 25.32 1.32
N LEU A 82 0.41 24.90 2.44
CA LEU A 82 0.64 25.76 3.61
C LEU A 82 1.64 26.89 3.34
N LEU A 83 2.69 26.65 2.55
CA LEU A 83 3.67 27.66 2.15
C LEU A 83 3.04 28.73 1.25
N ILE A 84 2.26 28.31 0.24
CA ILE A 84 1.49 29.23 -0.63
C ILE A 84 0.51 30.05 0.21
N SER A 85 -0.01 29.44 1.28
CA SER A 85 -0.95 30.07 2.19
C SER A 85 -0.35 30.99 3.25
N ARG A 86 0.98 31.18 3.30
CA ARG A 86 1.65 31.91 4.39
C ARG A 86 1.26 31.36 5.78
N GLY A 87 1.07 30.05 5.90
CA GLY A 87 0.77 29.38 7.17
C GLY A 87 -0.70 29.43 7.64
N SER A 88 -1.63 30.07 6.92
CA SER A 88 -3.03 30.11 7.35
C SER A 88 -3.83 28.87 6.90
N LEU A 89 -4.26 28.01 7.83
CA LEU A 89 -5.18 26.89 7.51
C LEU A 89 -6.51 27.34 6.87
N PHE A 90 -6.82 28.64 6.96
CA PHE A 90 -7.99 29.27 6.34
C PHE A 90 -8.06 29.14 4.81
N ILE A 91 -6.97 28.83 4.10
CA ILE A 91 -7.05 28.62 2.64
C ILE A 91 -7.83 27.35 2.27
N PHE A 92 -7.84 26.35 3.14
CA PHE A 92 -8.68 25.16 2.91
C PHE A 92 -10.17 25.48 2.98
N LEU A 93 -10.58 26.52 3.73
CA LEU A 93 -11.95 27.03 3.74
C LEU A 93 -12.21 28.06 2.63
N LYS A 94 -11.19 28.83 2.23
CA LYS A 94 -11.32 29.85 1.18
C LYS A 94 -11.35 29.26 -0.23
N SER A 95 -10.74 28.09 -0.44
CA SER A 95 -10.80 27.36 -1.70
C SER A 95 -12.05 26.47 -1.74
N PRO A 96 -13.06 26.78 -2.57
CA PRO A 96 -14.30 26.02 -2.63
C PRO A 96 -14.08 24.55 -2.99
N ILE A 97 -13.06 24.26 -3.82
CA ILE A 97 -12.68 22.89 -4.18
C ILE A 97 -12.15 22.13 -2.95
N ALA A 98 -11.26 22.75 -2.17
CA ALA A 98 -10.66 22.11 -1.00
C ALA A 98 -11.70 21.82 0.08
N MET A 99 -12.63 22.75 0.30
CA MET A 99 -13.74 22.59 1.24
C MET A 99 -14.65 21.42 0.85
N ILE A 100 -15.01 21.29 -0.42
CA ILE A 100 -15.82 20.17 -0.92
C ILE A 100 -15.09 18.85 -0.72
N LEU A 101 -13.82 18.74 -1.14
CA LEU A 101 -13.05 17.50 -0.98
C LEU A 101 -12.84 17.11 0.49
N LEU A 102 -12.55 18.07 1.37
CA LEU A 102 -12.39 17.81 2.80
C LEU A 102 -13.71 17.36 3.44
N SER A 103 -14.82 18.01 3.11
CA SER A 103 -16.14 17.62 3.59
C SER A 103 -16.50 16.19 3.15
N LEU A 104 -16.31 15.86 1.87
CA LEU A 104 -16.50 14.50 1.35
C LEU A 104 -15.59 13.48 2.05
N GLY A 105 -14.33 13.83 2.29
CA GLY A 105 -13.38 12.98 3.01
C GLY A 105 -13.84 12.69 4.45
N ILE A 106 -14.27 13.72 5.18
CA ILE A 106 -14.79 13.61 6.54
C ILE A 106 -16.06 12.76 6.56
N VAL A 107 -17.01 13.00 5.65
CA VAL A 107 -18.24 12.21 5.53
C VAL A 107 -17.92 10.73 5.26
N SER A 108 -17.00 10.45 4.32
CA SER A 108 -16.60 9.09 3.98
C SER A 108 -15.91 8.38 5.16
N LEU A 109 -15.06 9.09 5.91
CA LEU A 109 -14.42 8.59 7.13
C LEU A 109 -15.46 8.26 8.20
N VAL A 110 -16.41 9.16 8.46
CA VAL A 110 -17.49 8.99 9.44
C VAL A 110 -18.39 7.81 9.07
N LEU A 111 -18.75 7.67 7.78
CA LEU A 111 -19.54 6.54 7.29
C LEU A 111 -18.79 5.21 7.45
N SER A 112 -17.49 5.19 7.16
CA SER A 112 -16.64 4.00 7.31
C SER A 112 -16.52 3.57 8.78
N PHE A 113 -16.25 4.52 9.68
CA PHE A 113 -16.19 4.26 11.12
C PHE A 113 -17.55 3.79 11.70
N ARG A 114 -18.67 4.41 11.29
CA ARG A 114 -20.02 3.98 11.71
C ARG A 114 -20.35 2.57 11.22
N LYS A 115 -19.99 2.22 9.98
CA LYS A 115 -20.16 0.86 9.45
C LYS A 115 -19.29 -0.15 10.19
N LYS A 116 -18.05 0.22 10.54
CA LYS A 116 -17.14 -0.65 11.31
C LYS A 116 -17.64 -0.91 12.73
N LEU A 117 -18.24 0.09 13.39
CA LEU A 117 -18.88 -0.06 14.70
C LEU A 117 -20.18 -0.89 14.63
N LYS A 118 -21.02 -0.69 13.60
CA LYS A 118 -22.23 -1.52 13.40
C LYS A 118 -21.89 -2.98 13.09
N LYS A 119 -20.85 -3.23 12.29
CA LYS A 119 -20.43 -4.60 11.93
C LYS A 119 -19.81 -5.36 13.10
N LYS A 120 -19.26 -4.68 14.11
CA LYS A 120 -18.83 -5.29 15.38
C LYS A 120 -20.02 -5.69 16.28
N LYS A 121 -21.21 -5.14 16.06
CA LYS A 121 -22.41 -5.38 16.88
C LYS A 121 -23.27 -6.56 16.39
N GLU A 122 -23.08 -7.04 15.16
CA GLU A 122 -23.77 -8.23 14.63
C GLU A 122 -22.98 -9.54 14.81
N ILE A 123 -21.81 -9.50 15.44
CA ILE A 123 -20.95 -10.67 15.70
C ILE A 123 -20.85 -10.94 17.22
N ILE A 124 -21.67 -10.28 18.04
CA ILE A 124 -21.77 -10.51 19.49
C ILE A 124 -23.19 -10.97 19.80
#